data_AF-A0A7Z9HXY1-F1
#
_entry.id   AF-A0A7Z9HXY1-F1
#
_cell.length_a   1.000
_cell.length_b   1.000
_cell.length_c   1.000
_cell.angle_alpha   90.00
_cell.angle_beta   90.00
_cell.angle_gamma   90.00
#
_symmetry.space_group_name_H-M   'P 1'
#
loop_
_entity.id
_entity.type
_entity.pdbx_description
1 polymer ?
#
loop_
_entity_poly.entity_id
_entity_poly.type
_entity_poly.pdbx_seq_one_letter_code
_entity_poly.pdbx_strand_id
1 'polypeptide(L)'
;MKIRLVKITRRKSGDEARKERFVESLACTIGRSTDSTVVVNDLSIPLRHSSFRMKQDGIYLEREDATELVVDGAIVESVRAAFGKIIRIGAWELKILEASADEDLAIEMRELENRGDELAELALRTKVGIGGGWRSRRFLSWLLVILFVGFFLLRPLL
;
A
#
# COMPACT_ATOMS: atom_id res chain seq x y z
N MET A 1 25.37 -0.54 -12.79
CA MET A 1 24.07 -0.83 -13.41
C MET A 1 23.31 0.49 -13.56
N LYS A 2 23.00 0.90 -14.78
CA LYS A 2 22.18 2.09 -15.08
C LYS A 2 20.71 1.68 -15.10
N ILE A 3 19.93 2.26 -14.20
CA ILE A 3 18.54 1.87 -13.94
C ILE A 3 17.63 3.04 -14.28
N ARG A 4 16.64 2.81 -15.13
CA ARG A 4 15.55 3.77 -15.38
C ARG A 4 14.33 3.38 -14.56
N LEU A 5 13.91 4.27 -13.69
CA LEU A 5 12.75 4.13 -12.83
C LEU A 5 11.65 5.06 -13.32
N VAL A 6 10.49 4.48 -13.60
CA VAL A 6 9.30 5.19 -14.04
C VAL A 6 8.24 5.01 -12.98
N LYS A 7 7.88 6.07 -12.25
CA LYS A 7 6.77 6.04 -11.31
C LYS A 7 5.51 6.59 -11.98
N ILE A 8 4.47 5.77 -12.05
CA ILE A 8 3.14 6.20 -12.49
C ILE A 8 2.30 6.49 -11.25
N THR A 9 1.77 7.70 -11.17
CA THR A 9 0.82 8.11 -10.13
C THR A 9 -0.47 8.55 -10.80
N ARG A 10 -1.58 7.86 -10.51
CA ARG A 10 -2.90 8.24 -11.01
C ARG A 10 -3.50 9.29 -10.09
N ARG A 11 -3.98 10.40 -10.64
CA ARG A 11 -4.72 11.43 -9.88
C ARG A 11 -6.19 11.07 -9.83
N LYS A 12 -6.92 11.60 -8.84
CA LYS A 12 -8.38 11.44 -8.70
C LYS A 12 -9.18 11.94 -9.93
N SER A 13 -8.59 12.78 -10.78
CA SER A 13 -9.18 13.23 -12.05
C SER A 13 -9.12 12.18 -13.17
N GLY A 14 -8.40 11.07 -12.98
CA GLY A 14 -8.15 10.07 -14.01
C GLY A 14 -6.84 10.27 -14.76
N ASP A 15 -6.18 11.42 -14.60
CA ASP A 15 -4.91 11.72 -15.27
C ASP A 15 -3.75 10.91 -14.68
N GLU A 16 -2.91 10.35 -15.55
CA GLU A 16 -1.69 9.65 -15.15
C GLU A 16 -0.48 10.58 -15.20
N ALA A 17 0.14 10.80 -14.04
CA ALA A 17 1.41 11.50 -13.94
C ALA A 17 2.55 10.47 -13.98
N ARG A 18 3.41 10.58 -15.00
CA ARG A 18 4.61 9.76 -15.16
C ARG A 18 5.83 10.55 -14.71
N LYS A 19 6.59 10.00 -13.76
CA LYS A 19 7.86 10.59 -13.30
C LYS A 19 8.99 9.61 -13.57
N GLU A 20 9.93 10.02 -14.41
CA GLU A 20 11.11 9.23 -14.73
C GLU A 20 12.31 9.68 -13.90
N ARG A 21 13.18 8.73 -13.55
CA ARG A 21 14.45 8.97 -12.86
C ARG A 21 15.47 7.93 -13.31
N PHE A 22 16.70 8.36 -13.51
CA PHE A 22 17.83 7.48 -13.74
C PHE A 22 18.66 7.34 -12.46
N VAL A 23 19.10 6.12 -12.16
CA VAL A 23 19.94 5.79 -11.01
C VAL A 23 21.04 4.86 -11.45
N GLU A 24 22.28 5.20 -11.10
CA GLU A 24 23.43 4.33 -11.28
C GLU A 24 23.77 3.68 -9.94
N SER A 25 23.69 2.35 -9.89
CA SER A 25 23.97 1.57 -8.68
C SER A 25 24.53 0.20 -9.06
N LEU A 26 25.16 -0.48 -8.10
CA LEU A 26 25.60 -1.88 -8.27
C LEU A 26 24.42 -2.85 -8.21
N ALA A 27 23.36 -2.51 -7.46
CA ALA A 27 22.15 -3.29 -7.32
C ALA A 27 20.93 -2.36 -7.22
N CYS A 28 19.79 -2.79 -7.75
CA CYS A 28 18.52 -2.09 -7.59
C CYS A 28 17.78 -2.72 -6.41
N THR A 29 17.87 -2.10 -5.23
CA THR A 29 17.16 -2.57 -4.02
C THR A 29 15.76 -2.00 -3.96
N ILE A 30 14.79 -2.83 -3.57
CA ILE A 30 13.39 -2.47 -3.39
C ILE A 30 13.01 -2.71 -1.93
N GLY A 31 12.38 -1.73 -1.31
CA GLY A 31 11.92 -1.87 0.08
C GLY A 31 11.45 -0.56 0.67
N ARG A 32 11.08 -0.59 1.94
CA ARG A 32 10.60 0.59 2.68
C ARG A 32 11.72 1.52 3.12
N SER A 33 12.95 1.02 3.19
CA SER A 33 14.07 1.79 3.72
C SER A 33 14.47 2.94 2.78
N THR A 34 14.89 4.07 3.35
CA THR A 34 15.30 5.26 2.57
C THR A 34 16.61 5.07 1.82
N ASP A 35 17.39 4.04 2.16
CA ASP A 35 18.59 3.61 1.43
C ASP A 35 18.28 2.68 0.24
N SER A 36 17.00 2.31 0.04
CA SER A 36 16.58 1.50 -1.10
C SER A 36 16.56 2.34 -2.39
N THR A 37 16.93 1.72 -3.51
CA THR A 37 16.88 2.36 -4.83
C THR A 37 15.44 2.69 -5.22
N VAL A 38 14.53 1.75 -4.97
CA VAL A 38 13.09 1.91 -5.12
C VAL A 38 12.47 1.90 -3.73
N VAL A 39 12.17 3.10 -3.22
CA VAL A 39 11.55 3.27 -1.91
C VAL A 39 10.04 3.11 -2.02
N VAL A 40 9.49 2.15 -1.29
CA VAL A 40 8.05 1.88 -1.20
C VAL A 40 7.54 2.24 0.18
N ASN A 41 6.73 3.30 0.28
CA ASN A 41 6.23 3.82 1.55
C ASN A 41 5.03 3.02 2.07
N ASP A 42 5.23 1.74 2.36
CA ASP A 42 4.20 0.87 2.93
C ASP A 42 4.72 0.15 4.18
N LEU A 43 3.99 0.24 5.28
CA LEU A 43 4.37 -0.41 6.54
C LEU A 43 4.34 -1.94 6.45
N SER A 44 3.56 -2.51 5.54
CA SER A 44 3.49 -3.96 5.30
C SER A 44 4.72 -4.53 4.59
N ILE A 45 5.54 -3.66 3.99
CA ILE A 45 6.73 -4.06 3.22
C ILE A 45 7.97 -3.96 4.14
N PRO A 46 8.86 -4.97 4.15
CA PRO A 46 10.12 -4.93 4.86
C PRO A 46 11.03 -3.78 4.41
N LEU A 47 12.02 -3.45 5.24
CA LEU A 47 13.02 -2.44 4.93
C LEU A 47 13.78 -2.76 3.64
N ARG A 48 14.12 -4.04 3.44
CA ARG A 48 14.73 -4.61 2.24
C ARG A 48 13.90 -5.79 1.76
N HIS A 49 13.01 -5.56 0.81
CA HIS A 49 12.10 -6.59 0.33
C HIS A 49 12.81 -7.52 -0.67
N SER A 50 13.37 -6.95 -1.72
CA SER A 50 14.04 -7.68 -2.80
C SER A 50 15.09 -6.82 -3.49
N SER A 51 16.00 -7.44 -4.23
CA SER A 51 16.99 -6.71 -5.02
C SER A 51 17.21 -7.32 -6.39
N PHE A 52 17.41 -6.44 -7.38
CA PHE A 52 17.95 -6.86 -8.67
C PHE A 52 19.48 -6.82 -8.60
N ARG A 53 20.10 -7.96 -8.93
CA ARG A 53 21.55 -8.14 -8.94
C ARG A 53 22.00 -8.62 -10.31
N MET A 54 23.09 -8.04 -10.79
CA MET A 54 23.77 -8.51 -11.99
C MET A 54 24.55 -9.78 -11.64
N LYS A 55 24.28 -10.86 -12.37
CA LYS A 55 25.03 -12.12 -12.35
C LYS A 55 25.69 -12.35 -13.72
N GLN A 56 26.49 -13.40 -13.83
CA GLN A 56 27.23 -13.74 -15.06
C GLN A 56 26.32 -13.90 -16.30
N ASP A 57 25.08 -14.36 -16.12
CA ASP A 57 24.10 -14.59 -17.20
C ASP A 57 22.97 -13.53 -17.25
N GLY A 58 23.18 -12.37 -16.61
CA GLY A 58 22.25 -11.25 -16.63
C GLY A 58 21.67 -10.90 -15.26
N ILE A 59 20.57 -10.14 -15.26
CA ILE A 59 19.98 -9.58 -14.05
C ILE A 59 18.97 -10.55 -13.45
N TYR A 60 19.06 -10.77 -12.15
CA TYR A 60 18.13 -11.59 -11.37
C TYR A 60 17.50 -10.75 -10.28
N LEU A 61 16.20 -10.93 -10.09
CA LEU A 61 15.47 -10.45 -8.94
C LEU A 61 15.52 -11.51 -7.84
N GLU A 62 16.02 -11.12 -6.68
CA GLU A 62 16.18 -12.00 -5.52
C GLU A 62 15.39 -11.49 -4.33
N ARG A 63 14.81 -12.42 -3.57
CA ARG A 63 14.17 -12.15 -2.28
C ARG A 63 15.25 -11.83 -1.24
N GLU A 64 15.08 -10.74 -0.49
CA GLU A 64 15.92 -10.41 0.67
C GLU A 64 15.14 -10.73 1.97
N ASP A 65 14.64 -9.73 2.69
CA ASP A 65 13.92 -9.92 3.95
C ASP A 65 12.40 -10.12 3.75
N ALA A 66 11.93 -10.17 2.51
CA ALA A 66 10.53 -10.45 2.22
C ALA A 66 10.16 -11.89 2.57
N THR A 67 8.95 -12.04 3.14
CA THR A 67 8.33 -13.35 3.40
C THR A 67 8.11 -14.11 2.10
N GLU A 68 7.63 -13.41 1.07
CA GLU A 68 7.36 -13.97 -0.25
C GLU A 68 7.74 -12.95 -1.33
N LEU A 69 8.14 -13.45 -2.49
CA LEU A 69 8.34 -12.64 -3.69
C LEU A 69 7.39 -13.18 -4.76
N VAL A 70 6.40 -12.36 -5.14
CA VAL A 70 5.37 -12.75 -6.11
C VAL A 70 5.72 -12.18 -7.48
N VAL A 71 5.93 -13.06 -8.45
CA VAL A 71 6.25 -12.69 -9.85
C VAL A 71 5.30 -13.43 -10.78
N ASP A 72 4.61 -12.68 -11.63
CA ASP A 72 3.54 -13.17 -12.53
C ASP A 72 2.48 -14.03 -11.80
N GLY A 73 2.24 -13.72 -10.51
CA GLY A 73 1.29 -14.45 -9.67
C GLY A 73 1.85 -15.72 -8.98
N ALA A 74 3.11 -16.09 -9.21
CA ALA A 74 3.76 -17.21 -8.54
C ALA A 74 4.71 -16.73 -7.44
N ILE A 75 4.75 -17.46 -6.32
CA ILE A 75 5.73 -17.24 -5.24
C ILE A 75 7.05 -17.88 -5.68
N VAL A 76 8.12 -17.08 -5.73
CA VAL A 76 9.46 -17.50 -6.15
C VAL A 76 10.51 -16.97 -5.17
N GLU A 77 11.67 -17.61 -5.12
CA GLU A 77 12.81 -17.07 -4.33
C GLU A 77 13.72 -16.18 -5.17
N SER A 78 13.88 -16.53 -6.44
CA SER A 78 14.69 -15.81 -7.42
C SER A 78 14.12 -16.02 -8.81
N VAL A 79 14.19 -15.00 -9.65
CA VAL A 79 13.78 -15.07 -11.05
C VAL A 79 14.69 -14.20 -11.91
N ARG A 80 14.92 -14.61 -13.17
CA ARG A 80 15.60 -13.75 -14.13
C ARG A 80 14.72 -12.54 -14.47
N ALA A 81 15.29 -11.35 -14.39
CA ALA A 81 14.64 -10.12 -14.85
C ALA A 81 14.53 -10.17 -16.38
N ALA A 82 13.31 -10.40 -16.86
CA ALA A 82 12.97 -10.40 -18.27
C ALA A 82 11.92 -9.34 -18.55
N PHE A 83 11.93 -8.79 -19.76
CA PHE A 83 10.92 -7.85 -20.21
C PHE A 83 9.49 -8.41 -20.01
N GLY A 84 8.58 -7.55 -19.55
CA GLY A 84 7.17 -7.87 -19.38
C GLY A 84 6.82 -8.59 -18.08
N LYS A 85 7.81 -9.01 -17.28
CA LYS A 85 7.57 -9.60 -15.96
C LYS A 85 6.91 -8.59 -15.02
N ILE A 86 5.94 -9.08 -14.25
CA ILE A 86 5.18 -8.31 -13.28
C ILE A 86 5.50 -8.81 -11.89
N ILE A 87 5.94 -7.90 -11.02
CA ILE A 87 6.33 -8.19 -9.65
C ILE A 87 5.34 -7.48 -8.74
N ARG A 88 4.69 -8.23 -7.85
CA ARG A 88 3.73 -7.66 -6.88
C ARG A 88 4.40 -7.54 -5.52
N ILE A 89 4.31 -6.34 -4.95
CA ILE A 89 4.89 -6.00 -3.65
C ILE A 89 3.85 -5.20 -2.85
N GLY A 90 3.10 -5.90 -1.99
CA GLY A 90 1.98 -5.30 -1.27
C GLY A 90 0.96 -4.68 -2.23
N ALA A 91 0.63 -3.41 -2.03
CA ALA A 91 -0.27 -2.63 -2.90
C ALA A 91 0.41 -2.06 -4.17
N TRP A 92 1.64 -2.48 -4.47
CA TRP A 92 2.40 -1.97 -5.61
C TRP A 92 2.65 -3.06 -6.64
N GLU A 93 2.65 -2.64 -7.91
CA GLU A 93 3.02 -3.45 -9.05
C GLU A 93 4.24 -2.84 -9.73
N LEU A 94 5.27 -3.66 -9.92
CA LEU A 94 6.48 -3.30 -10.64
C LEU A 94 6.53 -4.11 -11.93
N LYS A 95 6.63 -3.43 -13.07
CA LYS A 95 6.75 -4.06 -14.39
C LYS A 95 8.14 -3.81 -14.96
N ILE A 96 8.79 -4.87 -15.43
CA ILE A 96 10.06 -4.76 -16.13
C ILE A 96 9.79 -4.29 -17.56
N LEU A 97 10.30 -3.11 -17.89
CA LEU A 97 10.23 -2.52 -19.22
C LEU A 97 11.44 -2.95 -20.06
N GLU A 98 11.35 -2.74 -21.36
CA GLU A 98 12.47 -2.95 -22.26
C GLU A 98 13.55 -1.91 -21.94
N ALA A 99 14.76 -2.40 -21.67
CA ALA A 99 15.91 -1.55 -21.41
C ALA A 99 16.42 -0.98 -22.74
N SER A 100 16.75 0.30 -22.76
CA SER A 100 17.40 0.93 -23.93
C SER A 100 18.88 0.52 -24.00
N ALA A 101 19.55 0.78 -25.12
CA ALA A 101 20.96 0.38 -25.32
C ALA A 101 21.96 0.96 -24.29
N ASP A 102 21.55 2.00 -23.56
CA ASP A 102 22.34 2.69 -22.54
C ASP A 102 21.85 2.34 -21.12
N GLU A 103 20.79 1.54 -20.98
CA GLU A 103 20.22 1.12 -19.70
C GLU A 103 20.44 -0.38 -19.48
N ASP A 104 20.76 -0.78 -18.25
CA ASP A 104 20.82 -2.18 -17.88
C ASP A 104 19.43 -2.71 -17.45
N LEU A 105 18.62 -1.84 -16.83
CA LEU A 105 17.32 -2.22 -16.27
C LEU A 105 16.33 -1.06 -16.31
N ALA A 106 15.14 -1.30 -16.86
CA ALA A 106 14.04 -0.35 -16.86
C ALA A 106 12.86 -0.91 -16.07
N ILE A 107 12.35 -0.15 -15.10
CA ILE A 107 11.27 -0.56 -14.21
C ILE A 107 10.19 0.51 -14.19
N GLU A 108 8.95 0.09 -14.38
CA GLU A 108 7.76 0.88 -14.11
C GLU A 108 7.13 0.47 -12.79
N MET A 109 6.76 1.43 -11.96
CA MET A 109 6.14 1.21 -10.66
C MET A 109 4.79 1.93 -10.61
N ARG A 110 3.74 1.18 -10.26
CA ARG A 110 2.37 1.68 -10.14
C ARG A 110 1.75 1.21 -8.82
N GLU A 111 0.93 2.07 -8.22
CA GLU A 111 0.10 1.73 -7.07
C GLU A 111 -1.21 1.08 -7.54
N LEU A 112 -1.58 -0.06 -6.98
CA LEU A 112 -2.85 -0.74 -7.24
C LEU A 112 -3.97 -0.04 -6.46
N GLU A 113 -5.02 0.35 -7.18
CA GLU A 113 -6.11 1.24 -6.71
C GLU A 113 -6.90 0.70 -5.50
N ASN A 114 -6.84 -0.61 -5.23
CA ASN A 114 -7.61 -1.28 -4.17
C ASN A 114 -7.43 -0.67 -2.76
N ARG A 115 -6.32 0.00 -2.45
CA ARG A 115 -6.14 0.59 -1.11
C ARG A 115 -7.05 1.81 -0.87
N GLY A 116 -7.33 2.60 -1.90
CA GLY A 116 -8.19 3.78 -1.78
C GLY A 116 -9.64 3.39 -1.50
N ASP A 117 -10.12 2.38 -2.21
CA ASP A 117 -11.49 1.89 -2.11
C ASP A 117 -11.72 1.04 -0.85
N GLU A 118 -10.78 0.19 -0.43
CA GLU A 118 -10.91 -0.54 0.83
C GLU A 118 -10.95 0.40 2.04
N LEU A 119 -10.12 1.45 2.06
CA LEU A 119 -10.16 2.44 3.14
C LEU A 119 -11.46 3.27 3.11
N ALA A 120 -11.97 3.60 1.92
CA ALA A 120 -13.25 4.27 1.77
C ALA A 120 -14.42 3.37 2.20
N GLU A 121 -14.38 2.08 1.87
CA GLU A 121 -15.38 1.09 2.28
C GLU A 121 -15.32 0.83 3.79
N LEU A 122 -14.12 0.71 4.36
CA LEU A 122 -13.91 0.61 5.80
C LEU A 122 -14.42 1.87 6.51
N ALA A 123 -14.18 3.06 5.97
CA ALA A 123 -14.71 4.32 6.51
C ALA A 123 -16.25 4.37 6.43
N LEU A 124 -16.86 3.87 5.35
CA LEU A 124 -18.31 3.77 5.18
C LEU A 124 -18.94 2.78 6.16
N ARG A 125 -18.27 1.65 6.44
CA ARG A 125 -18.68 0.68 7.46
C ARG A 125 -18.45 1.19 8.89
N THR A 126 -17.47 2.06 9.08
CA THR A 126 -17.17 2.70 10.38
C THR A 126 -18.08 3.91 10.63
N LYS A 127 -19.39 3.69 10.64
CA LYS A 127 -20.37 4.66 11.18
C LYS A 127 -20.39 4.71 12.72
N VAL A 128 -19.60 3.87 13.38
CA VAL A 128 -19.45 3.87 14.85
C VAL A 128 -18.23 4.71 15.24
N GLY A 129 -18.25 5.99 14.87
CA GLY A 129 -17.30 6.96 15.38
C GLY A 129 -17.62 7.31 16.84
N ILE A 130 -16.59 7.38 17.69
CA ILE A 130 -16.65 7.84 19.09
C ILE A 130 -17.26 9.26 19.22
N GLY A 131 -17.41 10.01 18.13
CA GLY A 131 -18.11 11.30 18.08
C GLY A 131 -19.65 11.24 17.93
N GLY A 132 -20.24 10.10 17.56
CA GLY A 132 -21.69 10.00 17.31
C GLY A 132 -22.55 9.65 18.53
N GLY A 133 -21.92 9.27 19.65
CA GLY A 133 -22.60 8.65 20.80
C GLY A 133 -22.76 9.53 22.04
N TRP A 134 -22.23 10.75 22.07
CA TRP A 134 -22.25 11.55 23.31
C TRP A 134 -23.65 12.10 23.62
N ARG A 135 -24.39 12.52 22.58
CA ARG A 135 -25.72 13.14 22.73
C ARG A 135 -26.83 12.12 23.01
N SER A 136 -26.74 10.91 22.44
CA SER A 136 -27.73 9.84 22.70
C SER A 136 -27.58 9.24 24.09
N ARG A 137 -26.35 9.09 24.60
CA ARG A 137 -26.11 8.54 25.95
C ARG A 137 -26.67 9.44 27.06
N ARG A 138 -26.46 10.75 26.97
CA ARG A 138 -27.02 11.69 27.96
C ARG A 138 -28.54 11.77 27.88
N PHE A 139 -29.12 11.77 26.67
CA PHE A 139 -30.58 11.79 26.52
C PHE A 139 -31.23 10.54 27.12
N LEU A 140 -30.63 9.36 26.93
CA LEU A 140 -31.15 8.12 27.50
C LEU A 140 -31.10 8.11 29.03
N SER A 141 -30.02 8.63 29.62
CA SER A 141 -29.91 8.76 31.09
C SER A 141 -30.94 9.73 31.65
N TRP A 142 -31.16 10.88 31.00
CA TRP A 142 -32.17 11.84 31.42
C TRP A 142 -33.59 11.31 31.29
N LEU A 143 -33.87 10.55 30.23
CA LEU A 143 -35.17 9.89 30.04
C LEU A 143 -35.43 8.86 31.16
N LEU A 144 -34.42 8.10 31.55
CA LEU A 144 -34.51 7.16 32.67
C LEU A 144 -34.76 7.87 34.01
N VAL A 145 -34.06 8.98 34.27
CA VAL A 145 -34.26 9.78 35.48
C VAL A 145 -35.67 10.37 35.52
N ILE A 146 -36.14 10.96 34.42
CA ILE A 146 -37.51 11.52 34.33
C ILE A 146 -38.56 10.43 34.56
N LEU A 147 -38.37 9.24 33.97
CA LEU A 147 -39.28 8.13 34.14
C LEU A 147 -39.32 7.64 35.60
N PHE A 148 -38.17 7.56 36.27
CA PHE A 148 -38.08 7.16 37.68
C PHE A 148 -38.73 8.19 38.61
N VAL A 149 -38.42 9.47 38.41
CA VAL A 149 -38.99 10.58 39.19
C VAL A 149 -40.50 10.68 38.96
N GLY A 150 -40.95 10.58 37.71
CA GLY A 150 -42.37 10.60 37.35
C GLY A 150 -43.14 9.45 37.99
N PHE A 151 -42.59 8.22 37.97
CA PHE A 151 -43.20 7.07 38.61
C PHE A 151 -43.40 7.28 40.12
N PHE A 152 -42.38 7.79 40.82
CA PHE A 152 -42.48 8.03 42.27
C PHE A 152 -43.37 9.21 42.65
N LEU A 153 -43.45 10.25 41.82
CA LEU A 153 -44.32 11.42 42.07
C LEU A 153 -45.80 11.17 41.73
N LEU A 154 -46.08 10.31 40.74
CA LEU A 154 -47.45 9.96 40.36
C LEU A 154 -48.06 8.87 41.26
N ARG A 155 -47.23 8.03 41.88
CA ARG A 155 -47.68 6.99 42.82
C ARG A 155 -48.50 7.50 44.02
N PRO A 156 -48.20 8.63 44.69
CA PRO A 156 -49.02 9.12 45.80
C PRO A 156 -50.32 9.81 45.38
N LEU A 157 -50.53 10.05 44.07
CA LEU A 157 -51.73 10.69 43.52
C LEU A 157 -52.77 9.69 42.99
N LEU A 158 -52.42 8.40 42.95
CA LEU A 158 -53.26 7.27 42.54
C LEU A 158 -53.57 6.38 43.74
#